data_AF-A0A7S2I4M6-F1
#
_entry.id   AF-A0A7S2I4M6-F1
#
_cell.length_a   1.000
_cell.length_b   1.000
_cell.length_c   1.000
_cell.angle_alpha   90.00
_cell.angle_beta   90.00
_cell.angle_gamma   90.00
#
_symmetry.space_group_name_H-M   'P 1'
#
loop_
_entity.id
_entity.type
_entity.pdbx_description
1 polymer ?
#
loop_
_entity_poly.entity_id
_entity_poly.type
_entity_poly.pdbx_seq_one_letter_code
_entity_poly.pdbx_strand_id
1 'polypeptide(L)'
;AYLRAGDADPRLVELAEAMGDPHRLATYVAFKQLHERKQKELLGFWREGIEESDPEARAIYEVNRAGVDAFIKDRPEFSKLVFWNHFVLVASIFGRFGLVNPDGTRGVYAFCSHVRHSCRPNAAWFTNRHGFPRGKKVLHVVGADGVPRGEEITVSLTNEAALMLPRGQRSASIRRGPGLDCACRRCAEPSEEQDQRIGEVFQRLQALLAVRPPTDDSALEAQQCLRELDKLLPFSMQLKAKAKVLLAAAL
;
A
#
# COMPACT_ATOMS: atom_id res chain seq x y z
N ALA A 1 -3.11 9.92 -19.09
CA ALA A 1 -3.39 11.37 -19.17
C ALA A 1 -2.36 12.05 -20.07
N TYR A 2 -1.06 11.96 -19.81
CA TYR A 2 -0.02 12.59 -20.66
C TYR A 2 0.04 12.06 -22.09
N LEU A 3 0.15 10.74 -22.30
CA LEU A 3 0.18 10.13 -23.65
C LEU A 3 -1.13 10.28 -24.44
N ARG A 4 -2.16 10.89 -23.85
CA ARG A 4 -3.45 11.19 -24.50
C ARG A 4 -3.68 12.69 -24.67
N ALA A 5 -2.73 13.53 -24.27
CA ALA A 5 -2.79 14.96 -24.49
C ALA A 5 -2.52 15.25 -25.98
N GLY A 6 -3.19 16.26 -26.55
CA GLY A 6 -3.06 16.58 -27.98
C GLY A 6 -1.66 17.05 -28.41
N ASP A 7 -0.82 17.41 -27.44
CA ASP A 7 0.56 17.88 -27.60
C ASP A 7 1.62 16.83 -27.21
N ALA A 8 1.22 15.57 -26.98
CA ALA A 8 2.16 14.50 -26.68
C ALA A 8 3.08 14.24 -27.89
N ASP A 9 4.38 14.02 -27.64
CA ASP A 9 5.33 13.63 -28.68
C ASP A 9 4.84 12.33 -29.35
N PRO A 10 4.54 12.33 -30.67
CA PRO A 10 4.00 11.16 -31.36
C PRO A 10 4.88 9.92 -31.22
N ARG A 11 6.20 10.10 -31.11
CA ARG A 11 7.15 8.99 -30.92
C ARG A 11 6.97 8.29 -29.58
N LEU A 12 6.55 9.02 -28.54
CA LEU A 12 6.25 8.43 -27.23
C LEU A 12 4.93 7.65 -27.24
N VAL A 13 3.98 8.05 -28.09
CA VAL A 13 2.73 7.30 -28.29
C VAL A 13 3.02 5.98 -29.01
N GLU A 14 3.76 6.05 -30.12
CA GLU A 14 4.22 4.86 -30.86
C GLU A 14 5.03 3.92 -29.96
N LEU A 15 5.94 4.47 -29.14
CA LEU A 15 6.69 3.69 -28.16
C LEU A 15 5.77 3.00 -27.16
N ALA A 16 4.76 3.70 -26.63
CA ALA A 16 3.82 3.13 -25.67
C ALA A 16 3.04 1.94 -26.25
N GLU A 17 2.60 2.07 -27.50
CA GLU A 17 1.90 1.03 -28.24
C GLU A 17 2.82 -0.17 -28.52
N ALA A 18 4.04 0.08 -29.00
CA ALA A 18 5.02 -0.96 -29.28
C ALA A 18 5.44 -1.74 -28.04
N MET A 19 5.58 -1.06 -26.89
CA MET A 19 5.93 -1.71 -25.61
C MET A 19 4.80 -2.55 -25.02
N GLY A 20 3.54 -2.27 -25.36
CA GLY A 20 2.38 -2.90 -24.73
C GLY A 20 2.19 -2.56 -23.24
N ASP A 21 3.01 -1.67 -22.67
CA ASP A 21 2.93 -1.20 -21.27
C ASP A 21 2.97 0.34 -21.21
N PRO A 22 1.86 1.01 -21.56
CA PRO A 22 1.77 2.46 -21.53
C PRO A 22 1.90 3.04 -20.12
N HIS A 23 1.69 2.23 -19.07
CA HIS A 23 1.75 2.69 -17.69
C HIS A 23 3.19 2.94 -17.24
N ARG A 24 4.12 2.01 -17.51
CA ARG A 24 5.55 2.21 -17.19
C ARG A 24 6.12 3.41 -17.92
N LEU A 25 5.78 3.57 -19.21
CA LEU A 25 6.22 4.74 -19.98
C LEU A 25 5.67 6.04 -19.42
N ALA A 26 4.37 6.10 -19.11
CA ALA A 26 3.79 7.28 -18.47
C ALA A 26 4.47 7.61 -17.13
N THR A 27 4.82 6.61 -16.32
CA THR A 27 5.58 6.82 -15.08
C THR A 27 6.96 7.42 -15.35
N TYR A 28 7.69 6.89 -16.34
CA TYR A 28 9.01 7.42 -16.69
C TYR A 28 8.94 8.85 -17.23
N VAL A 29 7.95 9.16 -18.08
CA VAL A 29 7.75 10.51 -18.61
C VAL A 29 7.40 11.49 -17.49
N ALA A 30 6.53 11.10 -16.55
CA ALA A 30 6.24 11.91 -15.36
C ALA A 30 7.50 12.15 -14.51
N PHE A 31 8.36 11.15 -14.35
CA PHE A 31 9.66 11.32 -13.70
C PHE A 31 10.55 12.34 -14.42
N LYS A 32 10.60 12.33 -15.76
CA LYS A 32 11.38 13.30 -16.54
C LYS A 32 10.89 14.74 -16.43
N GLN A 33 9.63 14.94 -16.06
CA GLN A 33 9.04 16.27 -15.80
C GLN A 33 9.34 16.80 -14.38
N LEU A 34 9.87 15.97 -13.48
CA LEU A 34 10.28 16.42 -12.15
C LEU A 34 11.49 17.34 -12.24
N HIS A 35 11.60 18.29 -11.31
CA HIS A 35 12.84 19.06 -11.12
C HIS A 35 14.03 18.11 -10.85
N GLU A 36 15.23 18.43 -11.33
CA GLU A 36 16.41 17.56 -11.26
C GLU A 36 16.70 17.04 -9.84
N ARG A 37 16.57 17.92 -8.83
CA ARG A 37 16.65 17.54 -7.41
C ARG A 37 15.69 16.40 -7.05
N LYS A 38 14.43 16.47 -7.51
CA LYS A 38 13.43 15.42 -7.26
C LYS A 38 13.69 14.15 -8.06
N GLN A 39 14.27 14.27 -9.27
CA GLN A 39 14.76 13.10 -10.01
C GLN A 39 15.85 12.37 -9.21
N LYS A 40 16.84 13.12 -8.69
CA LYS A 40 17.91 12.57 -7.83
C LYS A 40 17.36 11.93 -6.55
N GLU A 41 16.43 12.61 -5.86
CA GLU A 41 15.76 12.05 -4.67
C GLU A 41 15.04 10.74 -4.99
N LEU A 42 14.31 10.65 -6.11
CA LEU A 42 13.63 9.41 -6.50
C LEU A 42 14.62 8.30 -6.86
N LEU A 43 15.64 8.60 -7.67
CA LEU A 43 16.66 7.62 -8.03
C LEU A 43 17.43 7.12 -6.80
N GLY A 44 17.59 7.96 -5.77
CA GLY A 44 18.21 7.60 -4.50
C GLY A 44 17.46 6.53 -3.69
N PHE A 45 16.21 6.20 -4.04
CA PHE A 45 15.54 5.03 -3.46
C PHE A 45 16.20 3.72 -3.90
N TRP A 46 16.76 3.68 -5.11
CA TRP A 46 17.52 2.54 -5.61
C TRP A 46 19.00 2.70 -5.24
N ARG A 47 19.28 2.61 -3.94
CA ARG A 47 20.63 2.76 -3.39
C ARG A 47 21.56 1.64 -3.88
N GLU A 48 22.85 1.94 -3.95
CA GLU A 48 23.89 0.92 -4.17
C GLU A 48 23.77 -0.18 -3.10
N GLY A 49 23.89 -1.45 -3.51
CA GLY A 49 23.74 -2.57 -2.60
C GLY A 49 22.30 -3.03 -2.32
N ILE A 50 21.28 -2.40 -2.91
CA ILE A 50 19.88 -2.75 -2.61
C ILE A 50 19.53 -4.16 -3.11
N GLU A 51 20.03 -4.56 -4.28
CA GLU A 51 19.72 -5.85 -4.89
C GLU A 51 20.36 -7.00 -4.10
N GLU A 52 21.41 -6.75 -3.34
CA GLU A 52 22.07 -7.67 -2.41
C GLU A 52 21.30 -7.85 -1.10
N SER A 53 20.70 -6.77 -0.62
CA SER A 53 19.99 -6.75 0.67
C SER A 53 18.49 -6.98 0.57
N ASP A 54 17.92 -6.84 -0.63
CA ASP A 54 16.49 -6.96 -0.91
C ASP A 54 16.28 -7.85 -2.15
N PRO A 55 16.03 -9.16 -1.96
CA PRO A 55 15.81 -10.10 -3.07
C PRO A 55 14.60 -9.74 -3.96
N GLU A 56 13.59 -9.08 -3.40
CA GLU A 56 12.42 -8.62 -4.17
C GLU A 56 12.82 -7.47 -5.10
N ALA A 57 13.62 -6.51 -4.60
CA ALA A 57 14.16 -5.45 -5.43
C ALA A 57 14.99 -6.00 -6.60
N ARG A 58 15.87 -6.99 -6.33
CA ARG A 58 16.64 -7.69 -7.37
C ARG A 58 15.74 -8.32 -8.42
N ALA A 59 14.76 -9.15 -8.00
CA ALA A 59 13.87 -9.84 -8.93
C ALA A 59 13.09 -8.86 -9.82
N ILE A 60 12.60 -7.75 -9.24
CA ILE A 60 11.91 -6.69 -10.01
C ILE A 60 12.86 -6.05 -11.04
N TYR A 61 14.09 -5.73 -10.64
CA TYR A 61 15.07 -5.12 -11.53
C TYR A 61 15.48 -6.05 -12.68
N GLU A 62 15.78 -7.31 -12.39
CA GLU A 62 16.13 -8.31 -13.40
C GLU A 62 15.01 -8.50 -14.43
N VAL A 63 13.76 -8.63 -13.99
CA VAL A 63 12.60 -8.74 -14.89
C VAL A 63 12.44 -7.49 -15.77
N ASN A 64 12.59 -6.30 -15.18
CA ASN A 64 12.48 -5.05 -15.93
C ASN A 64 13.63 -4.88 -16.92
N ARG A 65 14.85 -5.23 -16.53
CA ARG A 65 16.05 -5.19 -17.37
C ARG A 65 15.91 -6.13 -18.56
N ALA A 66 15.59 -7.40 -18.31
CA ALA A 66 15.41 -8.41 -19.35
C ALA A 66 14.30 -8.02 -20.34
N GLY A 67 13.17 -7.49 -19.85
CA GLY A 67 12.08 -7.02 -20.70
C GLY A 67 12.49 -5.85 -21.60
N VAL A 68 13.24 -4.88 -21.07
CA VAL A 68 13.76 -3.74 -21.86
C VAL A 68 14.82 -4.20 -22.87
N ASP A 69 15.74 -5.08 -22.46
CA ASP A 69 16.80 -5.57 -23.35
C ASP A 69 16.22 -6.37 -24.54
N ALA A 70 15.21 -7.21 -24.28
CA ALA A 70 14.46 -7.91 -25.33
C ALA A 70 13.72 -6.93 -26.25
N PHE A 71 13.01 -5.95 -25.68
CA PHE A 71 12.29 -4.93 -26.46
C PHE A 71 13.23 -4.14 -27.38
N ILE A 72 14.39 -3.71 -26.89
CA ILE A 72 15.35 -2.93 -27.68
C ILE A 72 16.07 -3.76 -28.74
N LYS A 73 16.28 -5.05 -28.47
CA LYS A 73 16.77 -5.99 -29.48
C LYS A 73 15.77 -6.12 -30.63
N ASP A 74 14.48 -6.21 -30.32
CA ASP A 74 13.42 -6.40 -31.31
C ASP A 74 13.04 -5.09 -32.02
N ARG A 75 13.16 -3.95 -31.34
CA ARG A 75 12.77 -2.61 -31.82
C ARG A 75 13.92 -1.59 -31.63
N PRO A 76 15.06 -1.77 -32.33
CA PRO A 76 16.26 -0.95 -32.13
C PRO A 76 16.07 0.53 -32.49
N GLU A 77 15.06 0.88 -33.28
CA GLU A 77 14.70 2.26 -33.59
C GLU A 77 14.37 3.10 -32.35
N PHE A 78 13.93 2.47 -31.25
CA PHE A 78 13.64 3.15 -29.98
C PHE A 78 14.85 3.23 -29.03
N SER A 79 16.00 2.66 -29.38
CA SER A 79 17.21 2.61 -28.53
C SER A 79 17.68 3.97 -28.01
N LYS A 80 17.42 5.05 -28.75
CA LYS A 80 17.83 6.42 -28.40
C LYS A 80 16.69 7.31 -27.92
N LEU A 81 15.45 6.83 -27.93
CA LEU A 81 14.29 7.66 -27.63
C LEU A 81 14.17 7.99 -26.13
N VAL A 82 14.58 7.07 -25.27
CA VAL A 82 14.64 7.27 -23.82
C VAL A 82 15.95 6.75 -23.26
N PHE A 83 16.32 7.24 -22.08
CA PHE A 83 17.46 6.70 -21.35
C PHE A 83 17.06 5.42 -20.60
N TRP A 84 17.19 4.28 -21.29
CA TRP A 84 16.68 2.97 -20.86
C TRP A 84 17.18 2.51 -19.48
N ASN A 85 18.40 2.90 -19.10
CA ASN A 85 18.90 2.61 -17.75
C ASN A 85 18.07 3.32 -16.66
N HIS A 86 17.75 4.60 -16.84
CA HIS A 86 16.84 5.28 -15.92
C HIS A 86 15.42 4.73 -16.00
N PHE A 87 14.96 4.33 -17.19
CA PHE A 87 13.65 3.72 -17.34
C PHE A 87 13.53 2.46 -16.46
N VAL A 88 14.50 1.54 -16.54
CA VAL A 88 14.54 0.33 -15.72
C VAL A 88 14.56 0.68 -14.24
N LEU A 89 15.39 1.63 -13.80
CA LEU A 89 15.46 2.05 -12.40
C LEU A 89 14.13 2.64 -11.91
N VAL A 90 13.54 3.57 -12.66
CA VAL A 90 12.27 4.21 -12.29
C VAL A 90 11.13 3.19 -12.23
N ALA A 91 11.04 2.29 -13.21
CA ALA A 91 10.06 1.22 -13.20
C ALA A 91 10.25 0.30 -11.98
N SER A 92 11.50 -0.01 -11.64
CA SER A 92 11.83 -0.86 -10.50
C SER A 92 11.52 -0.19 -9.16
N ILE A 93 11.82 1.11 -9.02
CA ILE A 93 11.44 1.91 -7.84
C ILE A 93 9.92 1.89 -7.64
N PHE A 94 9.13 2.09 -8.70
CA PHE A 94 7.66 2.02 -8.60
C PHE A 94 7.15 0.59 -8.39
N GLY A 95 7.85 -0.42 -8.90
CA GLY A 95 7.54 -1.83 -8.62
C GLY A 95 7.70 -2.16 -7.15
N ARG A 96 8.80 -1.71 -6.53
CA ARG A 96 9.18 -2.05 -5.16
C ARG A 96 8.57 -1.13 -4.09
N PHE A 97 8.52 0.17 -4.36
CA PHE A 97 8.14 1.21 -3.39
C PHE A 97 6.87 1.98 -3.78
N GLY A 98 6.30 1.69 -4.95
CA GLY A 98 5.10 2.36 -5.43
C GLY A 98 3.87 1.90 -4.65
N LEU A 99 3.13 2.86 -4.11
CA LEU A 99 1.84 2.64 -3.45
C LEU A 99 0.71 3.07 -4.36
N VAL A 100 -0.35 2.26 -4.43
CA VAL A 100 -1.61 2.63 -5.09
C VAL A 100 -2.49 3.35 -4.06
N ASN A 101 -2.94 4.54 -4.42
CA ASN A 101 -3.84 5.34 -3.62
C ASN A 101 -5.30 4.90 -3.82
N PRO A 102 -6.22 5.28 -2.91
CA PRO A 102 -7.64 4.96 -3.05
C PRO A 102 -8.30 5.49 -4.32
N ASP A 103 -7.74 6.53 -4.95
CA ASP A 103 -8.19 7.08 -6.23
C ASP A 103 -7.56 6.38 -7.46
N GLY A 104 -6.82 5.30 -7.24
CA GLY A 104 -6.12 4.53 -8.28
C GLY A 104 -4.79 5.14 -8.72
N THR A 105 -4.42 6.33 -8.24
CA THR A 105 -3.12 6.93 -8.58
C THR A 105 -1.98 6.15 -7.91
N ARG A 106 -0.79 6.15 -8.53
CA ARG A 106 0.41 5.55 -7.94
C ARG A 106 1.40 6.63 -7.53
N GLY A 107 2.03 6.45 -6.37
CA GLY A 107 3.04 7.36 -5.86
C GLY A 107 4.13 6.64 -5.07
N VAL A 108 5.31 7.24 -5.04
CA VAL A 108 6.43 6.81 -4.20
C VAL A 108 6.59 7.83 -3.09
N TYR A 109 6.64 7.36 -1.85
CA TYR A 109 6.63 8.20 -0.67
C TYR A 109 7.85 7.86 0.19
N ALA A 110 8.79 8.78 0.31
CA ALA A 110 10.07 8.57 0.99
C ALA A 110 9.92 8.08 2.42
N PHE A 111 8.96 8.64 3.16
CA PHE A 111 8.76 8.21 4.53
C PHE A 111 8.11 6.82 4.62
N CYS A 112 7.26 6.44 3.66
CA CYS A 112 6.57 5.14 3.69
C CYS A 112 7.55 3.96 3.57
N SER A 113 8.64 4.09 2.82
CA SER A 113 9.62 3.00 2.64
C SER A 113 10.43 2.70 3.90
N HIS A 114 10.42 3.59 4.89
CA HIS A 114 11.16 3.41 6.15
C HIS A 114 10.29 2.83 7.28
N VAL A 115 8.97 2.83 7.13
CA VAL A 115 8.05 2.38 8.18
C VAL A 115 7.80 0.89 8.04
N ARG A 116 8.07 0.14 9.10
CA ARG A 116 7.91 -1.32 9.10
C ARG A 116 6.47 -1.77 9.25
N HIS A 117 6.21 -3.00 8.79
CA HIS A 117 4.95 -3.69 9.00
C HIS A 117 4.79 -4.14 10.45
N SER A 118 3.59 -3.98 11.02
CA SER A 118 3.13 -4.71 12.20
C SER A 118 1.68 -5.14 12.00
N CYS A 119 1.31 -6.34 12.47
CA CYS A 119 -0.10 -6.76 12.57
C CYS A 119 -0.83 -6.13 13.77
N ARG A 120 -0.09 -5.39 14.61
CA ARG A 120 -0.58 -4.52 15.68
C ARG A 120 0.10 -3.15 15.57
N PRO A 121 -0.17 -2.38 14.50
CA PRO A 121 0.51 -1.12 14.26
C PRO A 121 0.11 -0.04 15.27
N ASN A 122 1.02 0.91 15.50
CA ASN A 122 0.79 2.10 16.32
C ASN A 122 0.56 3.38 15.47
N ALA A 123 0.63 3.27 14.13
CA ALA A 123 0.28 4.32 13.21
C ALA A 123 -0.47 3.80 11.97
N ALA A 124 -1.10 4.71 11.22
CA ALA A 124 -1.79 4.40 9.98
C ALA A 124 -1.58 5.51 8.93
N TRP A 125 -1.48 5.10 7.67
CA TRP A 125 -1.38 6.02 6.55
C TRP A 125 -2.76 6.51 6.10
N PHE A 126 -2.89 7.82 5.98
CA PHE A 126 -4.03 8.49 5.37
C PHE A 126 -3.57 9.22 4.12
N THR A 127 -4.43 9.26 3.11
CA THR A 127 -4.18 10.03 1.88
C THR A 127 -5.15 11.18 1.87
N ASN A 128 -4.65 12.41 1.91
CA ASN A 128 -5.50 13.59 1.86
C ASN A 128 -6.15 13.66 0.48
N ARG A 129 -7.47 13.43 0.47
CA ARG A 129 -8.33 13.55 -0.73
C ARG A 129 -8.64 15.01 -1.06
N HIS A 130 -8.62 15.87 -0.03
CA HIS A 130 -8.93 17.29 -0.12
C HIS A 130 -7.71 18.12 0.31
N GLY A 131 -7.54 19.28 -0.32
CA GLY A 131 -6.40 20.19 -0.10
C GLY A 131 -5.28 20.06 -1.13
N PHE A 132 -4.36 21.04 -1.12
CA PHE A 132 -3.17 21.06 -1.95
C PHE A 132 -1.91 20.81 -1.11
N PRO A 133 -0.98 19.94 -1.54
CA PRO A 133 -1.09 19.08 -2.72
C PRO A 133 -2.02 17.87 -2.48
N ARG A 134 -2.84 17.53 -3.48
CA ARG A 134 -3.68 16.31 -3.48
C ARG A 134 -2.77 15.07 -3.45
N GLY A 135 -3.21 14.01 -2.76
CA GLY A 135 -2.46 12.76 -2.71
C GLY A 135 -1.30 12.75 -1.70
N LYS A 136 -1.18 13.80 -0.86
CA LYS A 136 -0.26 13.82 0.27
C LYS A 136 -0.60 12.68 1.23
N LYS A 137 0.39 11.81 1.51
CA LYS A 137 0.31 10.81 2.59
C LYS A 137 0.61 11.48 3.92
N VAL A 138 -0.25 11.23 4.90
CA VAL A 138 -0.09 11.68 6.28
C VAL A 138 -0.07 10.43 7.15
N LEU A 139 0.94 10.33 8.00
CA LEU A 139 1.00 9.28 9.02
C LEU A 139 0.28 9.78 10.27
N HIS A 140 -0.77 9.09 10.67
CA HIS A 140 -1.46 9.37 11.92
C HIS A 140 -1.05 8.32 12.94
N VAL A 141 -0.63 8.77 14.12
CA VAL A 141 -0.43 7.91 15.28
C VAL A 141 -1.81 7.52 15.81
N VAL A 142 -2.03 6.22 16.04
CA VAL A 142 -3.32 5.65 16.43
C VAL A 142 -3.32 4.98 17.81
N GLY A 143 -2.22 5.10 18.56
CA GLY A 143 -2.15 4.64 19.95
C GLY A 143 -3.04 5.48 20.85
N ALA A 144 -3.96 4.85 21.58
CA ALA A 144 -4.84 5.53 22.54
C ALA A 144 -4.04 6.27 23.63
N ASP A 145 -2.92 5.67 24.05
CA ASP A 145 -2.00 6.23 25.04
C ASP A 145 -0.81 6.97 24.39
N GLY A 146 -0.91 7.25 23.08
CA GLY A 146 0.19 7.77 22.28
C GLY A 146 1.22 6.70 21.91
N VAL A 147 2.41 7.16 21.50
CA VAL A 147 3.57 6.30 21.23
C VAL A 147 4.75 6.78 22.10
N PRO A 148 5.26 5.93 23.00
CA PRO A 148 6.43 6.23 23.83
C PRO A 148 7.65 6.71 23.03
N ARG A 149 8.45 7.58 23.64
CA ARG A 149 9.72 8.03 23.05
C ARG A 149 10.63 6.84 22.81
N GLY A 150 11.14 6.73 21.58
CA GLY A 150 12.05 5.65 21.17
C GLY A 150 11.35 4.38 20.71
N GLU A 151 10.02 4.28 20.82
CA GLU A 151 9.27 3.18 20.21
C GLU A 151 9.25 3.32 18.68
N GLU A 152 9.44 2.19 17.98
CA GLU A 152 9.39 2.14 16.52
C GLU A 152 7.97 2.43 16.02
N ILE A 153 7.85 3.34 15.05
CA ILE A 153 6.60 3.59 14.38
C ILE A 153 6.35 2.49 13.36
N THR A 154 5.19 1.84 13.44
CA THR A 154 4.81 0.73 12.57
C THR A 154 3.42 0.93 11.99
N VAL A 155 3.21 0.42 10.78
CA VAL A 155 1.93 0.45 10.05
C VAL A 155 1.52 -0.94 9.60
N SER A 156 0.25 -1.13 9.23
CA SER A 156 -0.13 -2.32 8.47
C SER A 156 0.15 -2.09 6.98
N LEU A 157 1.10 -2.85 6.43
CA LEU A 157 1.35 -2.95 4.98
C LEU A 157 0.42 -3.95 4.26
N THR A 158 -0.55 -4.53 4.96
CA THR A 158 -1.59 -5.40 4.38
C THR A 158 -2.96 -4.78 4.54
N ASN A 159 -3.93 -5.28 3.78
CA ASN A 159 -5.33 -4.88 3.89
C ASN A 159 -5.87 -5.21 5.29
N GLU A 160 -6.70 -4.32 5.84
CA GLU A 160 -7.40 -4.51 7.10
C GLU A 160 -8.11 -5.87 7.20
N ALA A 161 -8.70 -6.37 6.09
CA ALA A 161 -9.32 -7.68 6.05
C ALA A 161 -8.34 -8.82 6.42
N ALA A 162 -7.08 -8.72 6.02
CA ALA A 162 -6.06 -9.71 6.37
C ALA A 162 -5.70 -9.66 7.87
N LEU A 163 -5.87 -8.52 8.53
CA LEU A 163 -5.65 -8.38 9.97
C LEU A 163 -6.75 -9.08 10.79
N MET A 164 -7.88 -9.44 10.18
CA MET A 164 -8.96 -10.21 10.84
C MET A 164 -8.76 -11.72 10.72
N LEU A 165 -7.81 -12.17 9.89
CA LEU A 165 -7.59 -13.58 9.64
C LEU A 165 -6.82 -14.24 10.80
N PRO A 166 -6.98 -15.56 11.01
CA PRO A 166 -6.10 -16.36 11.88
C PRO A 166 -4.63 -16.25 11.47
N ARG A 167 -3.72 -16.48 12.42
CA ARG A 167 -2.27 -16.31 12.26
C ARG A 167 -1.73 -16.92 10.96
N GLY A 168 -2.00 -18.21 10.71
CA GLY A 168 -1.50 -18.89 9.51
C GLY A 168 -1.97 -18.23 8.20
N GLN A 169 -3.25 -17.87 8.12
CA GLN A 169 -3.83 -17.24 6.94
C GLN A 169 -3.36 -15.78 6.77
N ARG A 170 -3.24 -15.04 7.87
CA ARG A 170 -2.70 -13.68 7.91
C ARG A 170 -1.24 -13.66 7.43
N SER A 171 -0.39 -14.54 7.96
CA SER A 171 1.01 -14.65 7.54
C SER A 171 1.14 -14.99 6.06
N ALA A 172 0.32 -15.93 5.56
CA ALA A 172 0.30 -16.24 4.13
C ALA A 172 -0.14 -15.04 3.28
N SER A 173 -1.11 -14.25 3.75
CA SER A 173 -1.56 -13.02 3.09
C SER A 173 -0.46 -11.95 3.05
N ILE A 174 0.28 -11.77 4.15
CA ILE A 174 1.39 -10.81 4.22
C ILE A 174 2.55 -11.27 3.32
N ARG A 175 2.85 -12.57 3.27
CA ARG A 175 3.89 -13.09 2.38
C ARG A 175 3.50 -12.93 0.90
N ARG A 176 2.23 -13.17 0.54
CA ARG A 176 1.74 -12.99 -0.84
C ARG A 176 1.59 -11.53 -1.27
N GLY A 177 1.29 -10.64 -0.33
CA GLY A 177 1.12 -9.21 -0.60
C GLY A 177 2.46 -8.48 -0.60
N PRO A 178 2.88 -7.90 0.54
CA PRO A 178 4.14 -7.17 0.63
C PRO A 178 5.42 -8.02 0.63
N GLY A 179 5.35 -9.35 0.53
CA GLY A 179 6.56 -10.20 0.48
C GLY A 179 7.29 -10.37 1.82
N LEU A 180 6.63 -10.10 2.95
CA LEU A 180 7.29 -9.99 4.26
C LEU A 180 6.98 -11.19 5.16
N ASP A 181 7.97 -11.62 5.95
CA ASP A 181 7.77 -12.50 7.10
C ASP A 181 7.63 -11.67 8.38
N CYS A 182 6.38 -11.50 8.84
CA CYS A 182 6.06 -10.65 9.98
C CYS A 182 6.44 -11.29 11.32
N ALA A 183 7.38 -10.67 12.03
CA ALA A 183 7.80 -11.07 13.38
C ALA A 183 7.24 -10.17 14.51
N CYS A 184 6.14 -9.45 14.26
CA CYS A 184 5.54 -8.60 15.29
C CYS A 184 5.00 -9.44 16.47
N ARG A 185 4.79 -8.83 17.65
CA ARG A 185 4.30 -9.51 18.86
C ARG A 185 3.08 -10.40 18.61
N ARG A 186 2.10 -9.92 17.84
CA ARG A 186 0.89 -10.70 17.49
C ARG A 186 1.19 -11.95 16.65
N CYS A 187 2.21 -11.93 15.79
CA CYS A 187 2.61 -13.09 15.01
C CYS A 187 3.57 -14.01 15.76
N ALA A 188 4.36 -13.45 16.68
CA ALA A 188 5.26 -14.22 17.55
C ALA A 188 4.52 -14.97 18.67
N GLU A 189 3.34 -14.48 19.07
CA GLU A 189 2.48 -15.16 20.06
C GLU A 189 2.12 -16.57 19.55
N PRO A 190 2.32 -17.63 20.36
CA PRO A 190 1.98 -18.99 19.97
C PRO A 190 0.48 -19.27 20.05
N SER A 191 -0.24 -18.56 20.93
CA SER A 191 -1.68 -18.71 21.11
C SER A 191 -2.46 -18.08 19.95
N GLU A 192 -3.46 -18.80 19.44
CA GLU A 192 -4.41 -18.29 18.46
C GLU A 192 -5.69 -17.73 19.10
N GLU A 193 -5.80 -17.75 20.43
CA GLU A 193 -7.01 -17.31 21.17
C GLU A 193 -7.41 -15.88 20.82
N GLN A 194 -6.44 -14.96 20.74
CA GLN A 194 -6.72 -13.57 20.37
C GLN A 194 -7.27 -13.46 18.94
N ASP A 195 -6.72 -14.23 18.00
CA ASP A 195 -7.16 -14.22 16.61
C ASP A 195 -8.55 -14.86 16.44
N GLN A 196 -8.81 -15.95 17.17
CA GLN A 196 -10.13 -16.57 17.24
C GLN A 196 -11.15 -15.59 17.81
N ARG A 197 -10.82 -14.91 18.91
CA ARG A 197 -11.69 -13.92 19.54
C ARG A 197 -12.02 -12.76 18.61
N ILE A 198 -11.03 -12.27 17.86
CA ILE A 198 -11.23 -11.26 16.81
C ILE A 198 -12.26 -11.76 15.78
N GLY A 199 -12.10 -12.98 15.29
CA GLY A 199 -13.01 -13.59 14.31
C GLY A 199 -14.44 -13.71 14.84
N GLU A 200 -14.62 -14.20 16.06
CA GLU A 200 -15.92 -14.34 16.72
C GLU A 200 -16.64 -13.00 16.90
N VAL A 201 -15.95 -12.01 17.46
CA VAL A 201 -16.52 -10.67 17.69
C VAL A 201 -16.88 -10.01 16.35
N PHE A 202 -16.06 -10.22 15.31
CA PHE A 202 -16.34 -9.69 13.99
C PHE A 202 -17.56 -10.35 13.33
N GLN A 203 -17.66 -11.69 13.37
CA GLN A 203 -18.83 -12.41 12.85
C GLN A 203 -20.12 -12.00 13.56
N ARG A 204 -20.06 -11.86 14.90
CA ARG A 204 -21.17 -11.38 15.71
C ARG A 204 -21.60 -9.97 15.30
N LEU A 205 -20.65 -9.05 15.14
CA LEU A 205 -20.93 -7.69 14.66
C LEU A 205 -21.60 -7.70 13.28
N GLN A 206 -21.13 -8.55 12.35
CA GLN A 206 -21.74 -8.66 11.03
C GLN A 206 -23.19 -9.16 11.10
N ALA A 207 -23.47 -10.17 11.92
CA ALA A 207 -24.82 -10.70 12.10
C ALA A 207 -25.79 -9.65 12.65
N LEU A 208 -25.35 -8.86 13.65
CA LEU A 208 -26.14 -7.78 14.24
C LEU A 208 -26.46 -6.68 13.22
N LEU A 209 -25.50 -6.33 12.36
CA LEU A 209 -25.65 -5.29 11.34
C LEU A 209 -26.38 -5.77 10.06
N ALA A 210 -26.67 -7.07 9.94
CA ALA A 210 -27.40 -7.63 8.81
C ALA A 210 -28.90 -7.32 8.87
N VAL A 211 -29.46 -7.14 10.08
CA VAL A 211 -30.87 -6.78 10.29
C VAL A 211 -31.07 -5.29 10.01
N ARG A 212 -32.07 -4.94 9.19
CA ARG A 212 -32.38 -3.56 8.81
C ARG A 212 -33.88 -3.23 8.98
N PRO A 213 -34.24 -2.20 9.78
CA PRO A 213 -33.36 -1.46 10.69
C PRO A 213 -32.88 -2.35 11.87
N PRO A 214 -31.70 -2.06 12.45
CA PRO A 214 -31.31 -2.63 13.73
C PRO A 214 -32.38 -2.40 14.81
N THR A 215 -32.59 -3.40 15.66
CA THR A 215 -33.33 -3.23 16.93
C THR A 215 -32.45 -2.54 17.97
N ASP A 216 -33.04 -1.90 18.98
CA ASP A 216 -32.29 -1.27 20.08
C ASP A 216 -31.30 -2.23 20.74
N ASP A 217 -31.73 -3.46 21.02
CA ASP A 217 -30.88 -4.51 21.59
C ASP A 217 -29.72 -4.85 20.66
N SER A 218 -29.99 -5.03 19.36
CA SER A 218 -28.93 -5.34 18.39
C SER A 218 -27.94 -4.18 18.20
N ALA A 219 -28.41 -2.94 18.30
CA ALA A 219 -27.57 -1.74 18.21
C ALA A 219 -26.66 -1.62 19.43
N LEU A 220 -27.19 -1.85 20.63
CA LEU A 220 -26.42 -1.86 21.88
C LEU A 220 -25.35 -2.95 21.86
N GLU A 221 -25.70 -4.15 21.41
CA GLU A 221 -24.79 -5.28 21.30
C GLU A 221 -23.70 -5.03 20.23
N ALA A 222 -24.05 -4.40 19.11
CA ALA A 222 -23.09 -4.02 18.08
C ALA A 222 -22.09 -2.98 18.60
N GLN A 223 -22.53 -2.02 19.42
CA GLN A 223 -21.63 -1.08 20.09
C GLN A 223 -20.68 -1.77 21.08
N GLN A 224 -21.13 -2.82 21.77
CA GLN A 224 -20.25 -3.63 22.63
C GLN A 224 -19.19 -4.38 21.80
N CYS A 225 -19.58 -5.00 20.69
CA CYS A 225 -18.64 -5.65 19.77
C CYS A 225 -17.59 -4.65 19.23
N LEU A 226 -18.01 -3.43 18.88
CA LEU A 226 -17.08 -2.37 18.45
C LEU A 226 -16.08 -1.99 19.54
N ARG A 227 -16.52 -1.84 20.79
CA ARG A 227 -15.63 -1.54 21.94
C ARG A 227 -14.64 -2.67 22.20
N GLU A 228 -15.05 -3.92 21.98
CA GLU A 228 -14.17 -5.06 22.11
C GLU A 228 -13.13 -5.11 20.97
N LEU A 229 -13.56 -4.88 19.71
CA LEU A 229 -12.64 -4.75 18.58
C LEU A 229 -11.67 -3.57 18.74
N ASP A 230 -12.08 -2.46 19.37
CA ASP A 230 -11.17 -1.35 19.69
C ASP A 230 -10.03 -1.80 20.61
N LYS A 231 -10.26 -2.74 21.53
CA LYS A 231 -9.22 -3.29 22.42
C LYS A 231 -8.34 -4.33 21.71
N LEU A 232 -8.96 -5.23 20.94
CA LEU A 232 -8.26 -6.32 20.25
C LEU A 232 -7.45 -5.81 19.05
N LEU A 233 -8.00 -4.82 18.34
CA LEU A 233 -7.51 -4.27 17.07
C LEU A 233 -7.80 -2.76 16.99
N PRO A 234 -7.06 -1.94 17.78
CA PRO A 234 -7.29 -0.48 17.85
C PRO A 234 -7.21 0.22 16.48
N PHE A 235 -6.49 -0.33 15.53
CA PHE A 235 -6.20 0.21 14.21
C PHE A 235 -7.16 -0.25 13.08
N SER A 236 -8.19 -1.06 13.36
CA SER A 236 -9.13 -1.54 12.33
C SER A 236 -10.17 -0.48 11.91
N MET A 237 -9.71 0.59 11.28
CA MET A 237 -10.48 1.83 11.15
C MET A 237 -11.64 1.76 10.17
N GLN A 238 -11.50 1.13 9.00
CA GLN A 238 -12.54 1.22 7.97
C GLN A 238 -13.76 0.40 8.34
N LEU A 239 -13.55 -0.78 8.91
CA LEU A 239 -14.63 -1.67 9.31
C LEU A 239 -15.44 -1.06 10.45
N LYS A 240 -14.74 -0.58 11.48
CA LYS A 240 -15.37 0.10 12.61
C LYS A 240 -16.10 1.36 12.18
N ALA A 241 -15.54 2.14 11.25
CA ALA A 241 -16.20 3.32 10.71
C ALA A 241 -17.50 2.96 9.94
N LYS A 242 -17.46 1.94 9.08
CA LYS A 242 -18.66 1.47 8.36
C LYS A 242 -19.75 1.00 9.31
N ALA A 243 -19.38 0.21 10.32
CA ALA A 243 -20.32 -0.24 11.35
C ALA A 243 -20.94 0.94 12.13
N LYS A 244 -20.13 1.93 12.54
CA LYS A 244 -20.62 3.14 13.21
C LYS A 244 -21.59 3.94 12.35
N VAL A 245 -21.32 4.08 11.05
CA VAL A 245 -22.24 4.77 10.11
C VAL A 245 -23.56 4.02 9.98
N LEU A 246 -23.54 2.69 9.87
CA LEU A 246 -24.76 1.88 9.81
C LEU A 246 -25.60 2.01 11.08
N LEU A 247 -24.95 2.03 12.25
CA LEU A 247 -25.63 2.23 13.53
C LEU A 247 -26.20 3.64 13.67
N ALA A 248 -25.48 4.67 13.20
CA ALA A 248 -25.95 6.05 13.25
C ALA A 248 -27.14 6.32 12.33
N ALA A 249 -27.26 5.59 11.21
CA ALA A 249 -28.40 5.69 10.30
C ALA A 249 -29.66 4.96 10.79
N ALA A 250 -29.54 4.19 11.89
CA ALA A 250 -30.63 3.40 12.47
C ALA A 250 -31.31 4.06 13.68
N LEU A 251 -30.66 5.08 14.25
CA LEU A 251 -31.16 5.92 15.35
C LEU A 251 -31.84 7.17 14.78
#